data_AF-A0A520EQ11-F1
#
_entry.id   AF-A0A520EQ11-F1
#
_cell.length_a   1.000
_cell.length_b   1.000
_cell.length_c   1.000
_cell.angle_alpha   90.00
_cell.angle_beta   90.00
_cell.angle_gamma   90.00
#
_symmetry.space_group_name_H-M   'P 1'
#
loop_
_entity.id
_entity.type
_entity.pdbx_description
1 polymer ?
#
loop_
_entity_poly.entity_id
_entity_poly.type
_entity_poly.pdbx_seq_one_letter_code
_entity_poly.pdbx_strand_id
1 'polypeptide(L)' 'DPDSITRDQLMSILEREMDPARPVIIVTIGITDDADAATLAEISRVTGGSSYVAKDPADIANVFVNALAARGRS' A
#
# COMPACT_ATOMS: atom_id res chain seq x y z
N ASP A 1 -11.28 -8.24 15.62
CA ASP A 1 -12.75 -8.17 15.51
C ASP A 1 -13.21 -9.43 14.78
N PRO A 2 -14.16 -10.20 15.30
CA PRO A 2 -14.64 -11.45 14.69
C PRO A 2 -15.16 -11.29 13.25
N ASP A 3 -15.53 -10.08 12.81
CA ASP A 3 -16.01 -9.82 11.43
C ASP A 3 -14.90 -9.32 10.48
N SER A 4 -13.64 -9.27 10.93
CA SER A 4 -12.51 -8.87 10.07
C SER A 4 -12.04 -10.01 9.18
N ILE A 5 -11.68 -9.67 7.93
CA ILE A 5 -10.97 -10.59 7.04
C ILE A 5 -9.52 -10.81 7.51
N THR A 6 -8.98 -11.98 7.25
CA THR A 6 -7.56 -12.27 7.51
C THR A 6 -6.67 -11.62 6.44
N ARG A 7 -5.37 -11.50 6.74
CA ARG A 7 -4.37 -11.00 5.77
C ARG A 7 -4.38 -11.82 4.48
N ASP A 8 -4.39 -13.15 4.60
CA ASP A 8 -4.37 -14.06 3.46
C ASP A 8 -5.66 -13.95 2.62
N GLN A 9 -6.80 -13.73 3.27
CA GLN A 9 -8.07 -13.46 2.58
C GLN A 9 -8.02 -12.14 1.83
N LEU A 10 -7.47 -11.08 2.45
CA LEU A 10 -7.28 -9.79 1.77
C LEU A 10 -6.40 -9.95 0.53
N MET A 11 -5.26 -10.64 0.64
CA MET A 11 -4.35 -10.85 -0.50
C MET A 11 -5.04 -11.62 -1.62
N SER A 12 -5.74 -12.70 -1.28
CA SER A 12 -6.48 -13.52 -2.25
C SER A 12 -7.57 -12.73 -2.99
N ILE A 13 -8.24 -11.80 -2.29
CA ILE A 13 -9.25 -10.92 -2.91
C ILE A 13 -8.55 -9.92 -3.84
N LEU A 14 -7.48 -9.27 -3.40
CA LEU A 14 -6.75 -8.29 -4.22
C LEU A 14 -6.19 -8.91 -5.49
N GLU A 15 -5.63 -10.12 -5.42
CA GLU A 15 -5.13 -10.85 -6.59
C GLU A 15 -6.26 -11.21 -7.57
N ARG A 16 -7.42 -11.65 -7.06
CA ARG A 16 -8.58 -12.02 -7.89
C ARG A 16 -9.22 -10.83 -8.59
N GLU A 17 -9.37 -9.72 -7.88
CA GLU A 17 -10.09 -8.54 -8.37
C GLU A 17 -9.21 -7.60 -9.21
N MET A 18 -7.91 -7.86 -9.29
CA MET A 18 -6.99 -7.08 -10.11
C MET A 18 -7.28 -7.31 -11.60
N ASP A 19 -7.87 -6.30 -12.25
CA ASP A 19 -8.08 -6.27 -13.70
C ASP A 19 -6.87 -5.62 -14.41
N PRO A 20 -6.08 -6.36 -15.20
CA PRO A 20 -4.94 -5.80 -15.93
C PRO A 20 -5.33 -4.74 -16.96
N ALA A 21 -6.56 -4.76 -17.49
CA ALA A 21 -7.05 -3.75 -18.43
C ALA A 21 -7.47 -2.46 -17.71
N ARG A 22 -7.71 -2.51 -16.39
CA ARG A 22 -8.13 -1.37 -15.56
C ARG A 22 -7.44 -1.42 -14.18
N PRO A 23 -6.11 -1.24 -14.13
CA PRO A 23 -5.35 -1.47 -12.92
C PRO A 23 -5.72 -0.45 -11.82
N VAL A 24 -6.06 -0.96 -10.63
CA VAL A 24 -6.22 -0.16 -9.41
C VAL A 24 -4.96 -0.30 -8.57
N ILE A 25 -4.08 0.69 -8.64
CA ILE A 25 -2.81 0.70 -7.90
C ILE A 25 -3.03 1.19 -6.47
N ILE A 26 -2.69 0.35 -5.49
CA ILE A 26 -2.66 0.70 -4.07
C ILE A 26 -1.27 1.20 -3.69
N VAL A 27 -1.20 2.40 -3.11
CA VAL A 27 0.01 2.92 -2.48
C VAL A 27 -0.27 3.07 -1.00
N THR A 28 0.59 2.49 -0.16
CA THR A 28 0.43 2.55 1.29
C THR A 28 1.44 3.48 1.95
N ILE A 29 1.03 4.13 3.02
CA ILE A 29 1.88 4.97 3.86
C ILE A 29 1.66 4.54 5.31
N GLY A 30 2.69 3.95 5.92
CA GLY A 30 2.75 3.76 7.37
C GLY A 30 3.19 5.05 8.03
N ILE A 31 2.53 5.43 9.12
CA ILE A 31 2.88 6.61 9.92
C ILE A 31 3.28 6.09 11.29
N THR A 32 4.38 6.61 11.84
CA THR A 32 5.02 6.19 13.09
C THR A 32 5.70 4.81 13.04
N ASP A 33 6.57 4.55 14.02
CA ASP A 33 7.49 3.39 14.02
C ASP A 33 6.81 2.03 14.28
N ASP A 34 5.58 2.03 14.79
CA ASP A 34 4.79 0.82 15.06
C ASP A 34 3.88 0.41 13.90
N ALA A 35 3.89 1.16 12.79
CA ALA A 35 3.19 0.77 11.57
C ALA A 35 3.74 -0.56 11.03
N ASP A 36 2.84 -1.48 10.67
CA ASP A 36 3.21 -2.76 10.05
C ASP A 36 3.63 -2.57 8.58
N ALA A 37 4.85 -2.07 8.41
CA ALA A 37 5.43 -1.79 7.11
C ALA A 37 5.51 -3.04 6.21
N ALA A 38 5.66 -4.23 6.80
CA ALA A 38 5.74 -5.48 6.06
C ALA A 38 4.39 -5.81 5.39
N THR A 39 3.30 -5.73 6.15
CA THR A 39 1.94 -5.93 5.63
C THR A 39 1.58 -4.87 4.58
N LEU A 40 1.92 -3.60 4.84
CA LEU A 40 1.68 -2.49 3.91
C LEU A 40 2.43 -2.65 2.57
N ALA A 41 3.64 -3.21 2.60
CA ALA A 41 4.42 -3.55 1.41
C ALA A 41 3.84 -4.73 0.63
N GLU A 42 3.30 -5.74 1.32
CA GLU A 42 2.64 -6.88 0.68
C GLU A 42 1.38 -6.46 -0.09
N ILE A 43 0.51 -5.67 0.54
CA ILE A 43 -0.70 -5.11 -0.09
C ILE A 43 -0.35 -4.33 -1.36
N SER A 44 0.63 -3.43 -1.26
CA SER A 44 0.98 -2.54 -2.39
C SER A 44 1.53 -3.36 -3.56
N ARG A 45 2.40 -4.33 -3.29
CA ARG A 45 3.05 -5.17 -4.31
C ARG A 45 2.06 -5.96 -5.15
N VAL A 46 1.01 -6.53 -4.53
CA VAL A 46 -0.03 -7.30 -5.25
C VAL A 46 -0.72 -6.46 -6.34
N THR A 47 -0.85 -5.15 -6.11
CA THR A 47 -1.49 -4.23 -7.05
C THR A 47 -0.52 -3.47 -7.96
N GLY A 48 0.77 -3.84 -7.96
CA GLY A 48 1.81 -3.13 -8.72
C GLY A 48 2.18 -1.76 -8.13
N GLY A 49 1.85 -1.50 -6.88
CA GLY A 49 2.11 -0.26 -6.18
C GLY A 49 3.38 -0.27 -5.30
N SER A 50 3.53 0.77 -4.51
CA SER A 50 4.68 1.01 -3.63
C SER A 50 4.23 1.32 -2.21
N SER A 51 5.11 1.08 -1.23
CA SER A 51 4.86 1.34 0.18
C SER A 51 5.94 2.24 0.76
N TYR A 52 5.53 3.14 1.66
CA TYR A 52 6.40 4.11 2.31
C TYR A 52 6.12 4.15 3.81
N VAL A 53 7.12 4.58 4.59
CA VAL A 53 6.99 4.80 6.02
C VAL A 53 7.46 6.21 6.35
N ALA A 54 6.59 6.97 7.00
CA ALA A 54 6.90 8.26 7.61
C ALA A 54 7.11 8.03 9.11
N LYS A 55 8.38 8.07 9.55
CA LYS A 55 8.72 7.90 10.98
C LYS A 55 8.30 9.11 11.80
N ASP A 56 8.44 10.30 11.24
CA ASP A 56 7.91 11.54 11.77
C ASP A 56 6.64 11.96 10.99
N PRO A 57 5.53 12.30 11.66
CA PRO A 57 4.35 12.87 11.00
C PRO A 57 4.64 14.09 10.11
N ALA A 58 5.68 14.87 10.41
CA ALA A 58 6.10 16.00 9.59
C ALA A 58 6.56 15.58 8.17
N ASP A 59 6.98 14.33 7.99
CA ASP A 59 7.48 13.82 6.70
C ASP A 59 6.36 13.40 5.73
N ILE A 60 5.10 13.36 6.18
CA ILE A 60 3.96 12.86 5.38
C ILE A 60 3.84 13.59 4.04
N ALA A 61 4.06 14.92 4.02
CA ALA A 61 3.97 15.72 2.79
C ALA A 61 5.01 15.26 1.75
N ASN A 62 6.24 15.01 2.18
CA ASN A 62 7.32 14.54 1.30
C ASN A 62 7.06 13.11 0.82
N VAL A 63 6.61 12.23 1.71
CA VAL A 63 6.26 10.83 1.37
C VAL A 63 5.14 10.78 0.34
N PHE A 64 4.11 11.61 0.49
CA PHE A 64 3.01 11.70 -0.45
C PHE A 64 3.46 12.17 -1.85
N VAL A 65 4.32 13.19 -1.92
CA VAL A 65 4.88 13.65 -3.20
C VAL A 65 5.71 12.55 -3.87
N ASN A 66 6.55 11.84 -3.10
CA ASN A 66 7.36 10.73 -3.62
C ASN A 66 6.48 9.59 -4.18
N ALA A 67 5.41 9.25 -3.47
CA ALA A 67 4.42 8.27 -3.90
C ALA A 67 3.76 8.62 -5.24
N LEU A 68 3.37 9.89 -5.43
CA LEU A 68 2.81 10.35 -6.71
C LEU A 68 3.85 10.37 -7.82
N ALA A 69 5.07 10.81 -7.54
CA ALA A 69 6.15 10.86 -8.51
C ALA A 69 6.59 9.47 -8.99
N ALA A 70 6.46 8.43 -8.16
CA ALA A 70 6.72 7.05 -8.53
C ALA A 70 5.71 6.52 -9.55
N ARG A 71 4.43 6.91 -9.46
CA ARG A 71 3.38 6.49 -10.41
C ARG A 71 3.59 7.06 -11.82
N GLY A 72 4.17 8.25 -11.94
CA GLY A 72 4.42 8.88 -13.24
C GLY A 72 5.61 8.29 -14.01
N ARG A 73 6.35 7.36 -13.40
CA ARG A 73 7.52 6.68 -14.00
C ARG A 73 7.24 5.22 -14.40
N SER A 74 6.03 4.73 -14.16
CA SER A 74 5.59 3.36 -14.45
C SER A 74 5.00 3.22 -15.85
#